data_AF-A0A950A2V9-F1
#
_entry.id   AF-A0A950A2V9-F1
#
_cell.length_a   1.000
_cell.length_b   1.000
_cell.length_c   1.000
_cell.angle_alpha   90.00
_cell.angle_beta   90.00
_cell.angle_gamma   90.00
#
_symmetry.space_group_name_H-M   'P 1'
#
loop_
_entity.id
_entity.type
_entity.pdbx_description
1 polymer ?
#
loop_
_entity_poly.entity_id
_entity_poly.type
_entity_poly.pdbx_seq_one_letter_code
_entity_poly.pdbx_strand_id
1 'polypeptide(L)'
;MANTAPTPKAVALVLLPATVLMLAFAFFYVGAFHDPTPHHVPIAVVGPPAVAAQLNRLPGAPLDARPVSSRADALSQIDNREVYGAYEPAANRLFVASAANRATAVALEQTFNLIAAAQNRPAVQVTDVKPLPPKDPNGTAAFYAVVA
;
A
#
# COMPACT_ATOMS: atom_id res chain seq x y z
N MET A 1 -4.95 -55.73 7.54
CA MET A 1 -4.05 -54.80 6.82
C MET A 1 -3.14 -54.18 7.87
N ALA A 2 -1.85 -54.53 7.88
CA ALA A 2 -0.93 -54.08 8.93
C ALA A 2 -0.62 -52.59 8.74
N ASN A 3 -0.95 -51.77 9.73
CA ASN A 3 -0.68 -50.34 9.74
C ASN A 3 0.80 -50.14 10.07
N THR A 4 1.67 -50.17 9.07
CA THR A 4 3.12 -49.98 9.27
C THR A 4 3.39 -48.51 9.53
N ALA A 5 3.74 -48.17 10.77
CA ALA A 5 4.13 -46.80 11.11
C ALA A 5 5.36 -46.37 10.28
N PRO A 6 5.40 -45.12 9.79
CA PRO A 6 6.53 -44.63 9.00
C PRO A 6 7.81 -44.65 9.84
N THR A 7 8.92 -45.08 9.24
CA THR A 7 10.21 -45.11 9.93
C THR A 7 10.72 -43.69 10.18
N PRO A 8 11.51 -43.44 11.24
CA PRO A 8 12.07 -42.10 11.52
C PRO A 8 12.84 -41.50 10.33
N LYS A 9 13.50 -42.34 9.54
CA LYS A 9 14.22 -41.91 8.32
C LYS A 9 13.27 -41.45 7.22
N ALA A 10 12.16 -42.16 7.01
CA ALA A 10 11.14 -41.77 6.04
C ALA A 10 10.43 -40.46 6.46
N VAL A 11 10.17 -40.31 7.77
CA VAL A 11 9.63 -39.07 8.34
C VAL A 11 10.60 -37.90 8.14
N ALA A 12 11.89 -38.08 8.44
CA ALA A 12 12.91 -37.04 8.26
C ALA A 12 13.10 -36.65 6.79
N LEU A 13 13.07 -37.61 5.85
CA LEU A 13 13.23 -37.36 4.42
C LEU A 13 12.13 -36.41 3.87
N VAL A 14 10.93 -36.47 4.44
CA VAL A 14 9.80 -35.62 4.02
C VAL A 14 9.73 -34.32 4.83
N LEU A 15 9.83 -34.41 6.16
CA LEU A 15 9.63 -33.26 7.03
C LEU A 15 10.77 -32.26 6.93
N LEU A 16 12.02 -32.70 6.81
CA LEU A 16 13.16 -31.80 6.81
C LEU A 16 13.16 -30.82 5.61
N PRO A 17 12.98 -31.25 4.35
CA PRO A 17 12.84 -30.30 3.24
C PRO A 17 11.57 -29.46 3.34
N ALA A 18 10.45 -30.01 3.82
CA ALA A 18 9.22 -29.24 4.04
C ALA A 18 9.41 -28.12 5.07
N THR A 19 10.09 -28.41 6.19
CA THR A 19 10.44 -27.42 7.21
C THR A 19 11.40 -26.38 6.65
N VAL A 20 12.44 -26.78 5.92
CA VAL A 20 13.36 -25.84 5.27
C VAL A 20 12.62 -24.93 4.31
N LEU A 21 11.71 -25.47 3.49
CA LEU A 21 10.91 -24.67 2.57
C LEU A 21 9.98 -23.69 3.30
N MET A 22 9.35 -24.11 4.40
CA MET A 22 8.48 -23.26 5.21
C MET A 22 9.25 -22.12 5.88
N LEU A 23 10.46 -22.39 6.38
CA LEU A 23 11.37 -21.39 6.94
C LEU A 23 11.87 -20.44 5.85
N ALA A 24 12.25 -20.96 4.69
CA ALA A 24 12.65 -20.15 3.55
C ALA A 24 11.51 -19.22 3.11
N PHE A 25 10.30 -19.75 2.97
CA PHE A 25 9.11 -18.95 2.64
C PHE A 25 8.90 -17.83 3.66
N ALA A 26 8.89 -18.14 4.97
CA ALA A 26 8.72 -17.14 6.01
C ALA A 26 9.83 -16.07 5.96
N PHE A 27 11.08 -16.49 5.77
CA PHE A 27 12.22 -15.59 5.67
C PHE A 27 12.12 -14.65 4.46
N PHE A 28 11.86 -15.18 3.26
CA PHE A 28 11.75 -14.39 2.05
C PHE A 28 10.51 -13.49 2.05
N TYR A 29 9.38 -13.99 2.57
CA TYR A 29 8.16 -13.19 2.67
C TYR A 29 8.35 -12.00 3.61
N VAL A 30 8.85 -12.23 4.83
CA VAL A 30 9.14 -11.14 5.77
C VAL A 30 10.20 -10.21 5.17
N GLY A 31 11.30 -10.74 4.64
CA GLY A 31 12.35 -9.93 4.05
C GLY A 31 11.86 -9.03 2.91
N ALA A 32 10.99 -9.54 2.03
CA ALA A 32 10.44 -8.77 0.92
C ALA A 32 9.43 -7.70 1.35
N PHE A 33 8.69 -7.91 2.45
CA PHE A 33 7.60 -7.04 2.89
C PHE A 33 7.88 -6.28 4.19
N HIS A 34 9.10 -6.35 4.77
CA HIS A 34 9.40 -5.71 6.07
C HIS A 34 9.48 -4.18 5.99
N ASP A 35 9.96 -3.63 4.88
CA ASP A 35 10.13 -2.18 4.68
C ASP A 35 9.83 -1.74 3.23
N PRO A 36 8.59 -1.93 2.75
CA PRO A 36 8.20 -1.45 1.43
C PRO A 36 8.15 0.07 1.43
N THR A 37 9.00 0.69 0.62
CA THR A 37 8.98 2.14 0.42
C THR A 37 8.16 2.52 -0.82
N PRO A 38 7.29 3.54 -0.75
CA PRO A 38 6.59 4.02 -1.92
C PRO A 38 7.60 4.57 -2.93
N HIS A 39 7.37 4.30 -4.21
CA HIS A 39 8.21 4.79 -5.30
C HIS A 39 7.32 5.20 -6.47
N HIS A 40 7.43 6.45 -6.89
CA HIS A 40 6.68 7.06 -7.99
C HIS A 40 5.16 6.82 -7.93
N VAL A 41 4.56 6.86 -6.74
CA VAL A 41 3.11 6.66 -6.60
C VAL A 41 2.36 7.84 -7.25
N PRO A 42 1.56 7.62 -8.31
CA PRO A 42 0.82 8.70 -8.96
C PRO A 42 -0.21 9.32 -8.01
N ILE A 43 -0.12 10.64 -7.82
CA ILE A 43 -1.01 11.39 -6.94
C ILE A 43 -1.43 12.72 -7.57
N ALA A 44 -2.72 13.03 -7.56
CA ALA A 44 -3.21 14.33 -8.02
C ALA A 44 -2.99 15.41 -6.95
N VAL A 45 -2.65 16.63 -7.33
CA VAL A 45 -2.50 17.77 -6.42
C VAL A 45 -3.47 18.86 -6.83
N VAL A 46 -4.49 19.09 -6.00
CA VAL A 46 -5.52 20.11 -6.20
C VAL A 46 -5.00 21.43 -5.64
N GLY A 47 -4.17 22.12 -6.41
CA GLY A 47 -3.53 23.36 -5.97
C GLY A 47 -2.45 23.86 -6.91
N PRO A 48 -1.64 24.84 -6.47
CA PRO A 48 -0.58 25.42 -7.30
C PRO A 48 0.40 24.35 -7.81
N PRO A 49 0.83 24.40 -9.09
CA PRO A 49 1.79 23.45 -9.66
C PRO A 49 3.10 23.34 -8.88
N ALA A 50 3.50 24.43 -8.20
CA ALA A 50 4.67 24.45 -7.33
C ALA A 50 4.62 23.42 -6.19
N VAL A 51 3.42 23.09 -5.68
CA VAL A 51 3.25 22.09 -4.63
C VAL A 51 3.55 20.69 -5.16
N ALA A 52 3.01 20.34 -6.33
CA ALA A 52 3.31 19.07 -6.99
C ALA A 52 4.81 18.95 -7.29
N ALA A 53 5.43 20.02 -7.82
CA ALA A 53 6.87 20.05 -8.07
C ALA A 53 7.71 19.91 -6.79
N GLN A 54 7.23 20.40 -5.65
CA GLN A 54 7.91 20.23 -4.36
C GLN A 54 7.79 18.78 -3.85
N LEU A 55 6.62 18.17 -3.97
CA LEU A 55 6.41 16.76 -3.60
C LEU A 55 7.28 15.82 -4.44
N ASN A 56 7.47 16.12 -5.73
CA ASN A 56 8.34 15.32 -6.60
C ASN A 56 9.84 15.44 -6.29
N ARG A 57 10.24 16.39 -5.44
CA ARG A 57 11.63 16.54 -4.98
C ARG A 57 11.91 15.81 -3.66
N LEU A 58 10.93 15.08 -3.12
CA LEU A 58 11.15 14.28 -1.92
C LEU A 58 12.22 13.20 -2.17
N PRO A 59 13.12 12.95 -1.19
CA PRO A 59 14.14 11.93 -1.32
C PRO A 59 13.52 10.55 -1.54
N GLY A 60 14.11 9.74 -2.42
CA GLY A 60 13.57 8.43 -2.81
C GLY A 60 12.43 8.47 -3.84
N ALA A 61 12.03 9.67 -4.28
CA ALA A 61 10.94 9.90 -5.23
C ALA A 61 9.68 9.06 -4.91
N PRO A 62 9.10 9.19 -3.71
CA PRO A 62 7.97 8.36 -3.29
C PRO A 62 6.68 8.62 -4.06
N LEU A 63 6.58 9.80 -4.68
CA LEU A 63 5.38 10.29 -5.35
C LEU A 63 5.69 10.67 -6.80
N ASP A 64 4.70 10.48 -7.67
CA ASP A 64 4.58 11.12 -8.97
C ASP A 64 3.38 12.08 -8.88
N ALA A 65 3.64 13.27 -8.32
CA ALA A 65 2.64 14.29 -8.07
C ALA A 65 2.32 15.08 -9.35
N ARG A 66 1.04 15.12 -9.71
CA ARG A 66 0.52 15.75 -10.91
C ARG A 66 -0.47 16.87 -10.53
N PRO A 67 -0.24 18.12 -10.94
CA PRO A 67 -1.20 19.19 -10.66
C PRO A 67 -2.49 18.96 -11.44
N VAL A 68 -3.62 19.22 -10.80
CA VAL A 68 -4.94 19.10 -11.43
C VAL A 68 -5.76 20.37 -11.19
N SER A 69 -6.78 20.57 -12.03
CA SER A 69 -7.56 21.80 -12.08
C SER A 69 -8.55 21.95 -10.92
N SER A 70 -9.03 20.84 -10.37
CA SER A 70 -10.08 20.83 -9.34
C SER A 70 -10.10 19.53 -8.56
N ARG A 71 -10.84 19.53 -7.44
CA ARG A 71 -11.11 18.30 -6.67
C ARG A 71 -11.91 17.29 -7.50
N ALA A 72 -12.88 17.74 -8.29
CA ALA A 72 -13.70 16.84 -9.11
C ALA A 72 -12.84 16.09 -10.16
N ASP A 73 -11.91 16.81 -10.80
CA ASP A 73 -10.92 16.24 -11.72
C ASP A 73 -10.02 15.21 -11.01
N ALA A 74 -9.47 15.54 -9.83
CA ALA A 74 -8.73 14.59 -8.99
C ALA A 74 -9.53 13.31 -8.67
N LEU A 75 -10.78 13.44 -8.25
CA LEU A 75 -11.61 12.28 -7.91
C LEU A 75 -11.95 11.44 -9.15
N SER A 76 -12.16 12.07 -10.32
CA SER A 76 -12.32 11.35 -11.58
C SER A 76 -11.08 10.56 -11.96
N GLN A 77 -9.88 11.13 -11.76
CA GLN A 77 -8.62 10.43 -12.03
C GLN A 77 -8.40 9.26 -11.07
N ILE A 78 -8.84 9.36 -9.81
CA ILE A 78 -8.86 8.22 -8.87
C ILE A 78 -9.81 7.13 -9.38
N ASP A 79 -11.01 7.50 -9.81
CA ASP A 79 -12.02 6.56 -10.34
C ASP A 79 -11.51 5.82 -11.59
N ASN A 80 -10.78 6.53 -12.46
CA ASN A 80 -10.15 5.96 -13.66
C ASN A 80 -8.84 5.23 -13.38
N ARG A 81 -8.36 5.19 -12.13
CA ARG A 81 -7.06 4.61 -11.71
C ARG A 81 -5.85 5.24 -12.40
N GLU A 82 -5.97 6.51 -12.81
CA GLU A 82 -4.85 7.30 -13.33
C GLU A 82 -3.93 7.79 -12.20
N VAL A 83 -4.52 7.99 -11.01
CA VAL A 83 -3.83 8.28 -9.76
C VAL A 83 -4.39 7.42 -8.63
N TYR A 84 -3.59 7.18 -7.58
CA TYR A 84 -4.01 6.38 -6.42
C TYR A 84 -4.47 7.20 -5.22
N GLY A 85 -4.37 8.52 -5.32
CA GLY A 85 -4.87 9.45 -4.32
C GLY A 85 -4.85 10.88 -4.85
N ALA A 86 -5.33 11.80 -4.01
CA ALA A 86 -5.26 13.22 -4.29
C ALA A 86 -4.96 14.03 -3.03
N TYR A 87 -4.12 15.05 -3.13
CA TYR A 87 -3.82 15.96 -2.03
C TYR A 87 -4.36 17.35 -2.33
N GLU A 88 -5.06 17.93 -1.36
CA GLU A 88 -5.60 19.29 -1.42
C GLU A 88 -4.92 20.13 -0.31
N PRO A 89 -3.87 20.89 -0.64
CA PRO A 89 -3.06 21.61 0.35
C PRO A 89 -3.87 22.65 1.12
N ALA A 90 -4.81 23.34 0.46
CA ALA A 90 -5.62 24.39 1.06
C ALA A 90 -6.51 23.89 2.22
N ALA A 91 -6.96 22.63 2.14
CA ALA A 91 -7.78 21.99 3.16
C ALA A 91 -7.00 21.02 4.06
N ASN A 92 -5.68 20.89 3.85
CA ASN A 92 -4.83 19.87 4.47
C ASN A 92 -5.45 18.47 4.40
N ARG A 93 -5.97 18.08 3.23
CA ARG A 93 -6.77 16.87 3.04
C ARG A 93 -6.13 15.93 2.03
N LEU A 94 -6.08 14.65 2.37
CA LEU A 94 -5.60 13.56 1.52
C LEU A 94 -6.78 12.64 1.20
N PHE A 95 -7.06 12.46 -0.08
CA PHE A 95 -8.04 11.51 -0.59
C PHE A 95 -7.33 10.23 -1.01
N VAL A 96 -7.83 9.09 -0.56
CA VAL A 96 -7.30 7.76 -0.89
C VAL A 96 -8.43 6.83 -1.35
N ALA A 97 -8.09 5.73 -2.02
CA ALA A 97 -9.03 4.69 -2.43
C ALA A 97 -8.54 3.32 -1.95
N SER A 98 -8.89 2.93 -0.71
CA SER A 98 -8.35 1.69 -0.12
C SER A 98 -8.82 0.42 -0.84
N ALA A 99 -10.02 0.44 -1.44
CA ALA A 99 -10.53 -0.66 -2.24
C ALA A 99 -9.79 -0.85 -3.57
N ALA A 100 -9.10 0.18 -4.08
CA ALA A 100 -8.26 0.06 -5.28
C ALA A 100 -6.91 -0.57 -4.95
N ASN A 101 -6.24 -0.08 -3.89
CA ASN A 101 -5.02 -0.67 -3.34
C ASN A 101 -4.79 -0.18 -1.89
N ARG A 102 -5.00 -1.08 -0.92
CA ARG A 102 -4.85 -0.76 0.51
C ARG A 102 -3.41 -0.41 0.89
N ALA A 103 -2.42 -1.12 0.35
CA ALA A 103 -1.01 -0.84 0.65
C ALA A 103 -0.62 0.56 0.17
N THR A 104 -1.07 0.97 -1.02
CA THR A 104 -0.85 2.32 -1.53
C THR A 104 -1.56 3.39 -0.69
N ALA A 105 -2.81 3.15 -0.27
CA ALA A 105 -3.53 4.10 0.59
C ALA A 105 -2.79 4.35 1.93
N VAL A 106 -2.31 3.27 2.58
CA VAL A 106 -1.51 3.36 3.81
C VAL A 106 -0.18 4.07 3.56
N ALA A 107 0.52 3.73 2.47
CA ALA A 107 1.80 4.36 2.13
C ALA A 107 1.65 5.86 1.85
N LEU A 108 0.57 6.29 1.19
CA LEU A 108 0.26 7.70 0.97
C LEU A 108 0.02 8.43 2.29
N GLU A 109 -0.83 7.88 3.18
CA GLU A 109 -1.08 8.46 4.50
C GLU A 109 0.22 8.61 5.31
N GLN A 110 1.04 7.56 5.38
CA GLN A 110 2.33 7.59 6.08
C GLN A 110 3.28 8.64 5.47
N THR A 111 3.38 8.70 4.14
CA THR A 111 4.23 9.68 3.45
C THR A 111 3.81 11.11 3.79
N PHE A 112 2.51 11.43 3.73
CA PHE A 112 2.03 12.76 4.07
C PHE A 112 2.16 13.10 5.56
N ASN A 113 1.99 12.13 6.45
CA ASN A 113 2.24 12.32 7.89
C ASN A 113 3.71 12.62 8.18
N LEU A 114 4.65 11.94 7.51
CA LEU A 114 6.08 12.24 7.61
C LEU A 114 6.42 13.65 7.11
N ILE A 115 5.82 14.06 5.97
CA ILE A 115 5.98 15.42 5.44
C ILE A 115 5.43 16.46 6.43
N ALA A 116 4.25 16.23 6.99
CA ALA A 116 3.63 17.12 7.96
C ALA A 116 4.50 17.27 9.22
N ALA A 117 5.00 16.15 9.76
CA ALA A 117 5.90 16.14 10.92
C ALA A 117 7.21 16.91 10.64
N ALA A 118 7.84 16.68 9.48
CA ALA A 118 9.06 17.39 9.08
C ALA A 118 8.85 18.91 8.94
N GLN A 119 7.63 19.35 8.67
CA GLN A 119 7.26 20.77 8.52
C GLN A 119 6.64 21.37 9.79
N ASN A 120 6.58 20.63 10.91
CA ASN A 120 5.84 21.03 12.12
C ASN A 120 4.39 21.45 11.84
N ARG A 121 3.72 20.72 10.93
CA ARG A 121 2.32 20.94 10.55
C ARG A 121 1.42 19.83 11.13
N PRO A 122 0.12 20.10 11.33
CA PRO A 122 -0.84 19.06 11.68
C PRO A 122 -0.88 17.94 10.64
N ALA A 123 -1.15 16.72 11.09
CA ALA A 123 -1.37 15.57 10.22
C ALA A 123 -2.48 15.86 9.19
N VAL A 124 -2.35 15.26 8.00
CA VAL A 124 -3.36 15.43 6.94
C VAL A 124 -4.67 14.77 7.34
N GLN A 125 -5.79 15.38 6.98
CA GLN A 125 -7.09 14.74 7.12
C GLN A 125 -7.25 13.71 6.00
N VAL A 126 -7.25 12.42 6.35
CA VAL A 126 -7.44 11.35 5.37
C VAL A 126 -8.93 11.11 5.14
N THR A 127 -9.33 11.08 3.87
CA THR A 127 -10.69 10.73 3.44
C THR A 127 -10.59 9.59 2.44
N ASP A 128 -11.10 8.42 2.81
CA ASP A 128 -11.20 7.30 1.89
C ASP A 128 -12.45 7.46 1.02
N VAL A 129 -12.24 7.72 -0.27
CA VAL A 129 -13.33 7.95 -1.23
C VAL A 129 -13.86 6.65 -1.83
N LYS A 130 -13.13 5.54 -1.68
CA LYS A 130 -13.53 4.19 -2.09
C LYS A 130 -13.10 3.19 -1.01
N PRO A 131 -13.81 3.16 0.13
CA PRO A 131 -13.43 2.31 1.25
C PRO A 131 -13.66 0.84 0.95
N LEU A 132 -12.83 -0.01 1.55
CA LEU A 132 -13.09 -1.44 1.64
C LEU A 132 -14.37 -1.73 2.43
N PRO A 133 -15.07 -2.84 2.16
CA PRO A 133 -16.24 -3.24 2.92
C PRO A 133 -15.92 -3.40 4.42
N PRO A 134 -16.80 -2.97 5.35
CA PRO A 134 -16.55 -3.12 6.78
C PRO A 134 -16.36 -4.57 7.25
N LYS A 135 -16.89 -5.54 6.50
CA LYS A 135 -16.74 -6.98 6.77
C LYS A 135 -15.43 -7.57 6.26
N ASP A 136 -14.69 -6.84 5.43
CA ASP A 136 -13.36 -7.19 4.96
C ASP A 136 -12.47 -5.91 4.90
N PRO A 137 -12.11 -5.34 6.07
CA PRO A 137 -11.39 -4.07 6.14
C PRO A 137 -9.96 -4.16 5.61
N ASN A 138 -9.46 -5.38 5.36
CA ASN A 138 -8.14 -5.63 4.83
C ASN A 138 -8.15 -6.08 3.35
N GLY A 139 -9.33 -6.30 2.75
CA GLY A 139 -9.47 -6.78 1.38
C GLY A 139 -8.91 -8.20 1.17
N THR A 140 -8.76 -8.98 2.25
CA THR A 140 -8.06 -10.28 2.19
C THR A 140 -8.92 -11.35 1.52
N ALA A 141 -10.25 -11.24 1.59
CA ALA A 141 -11.12 -12.24 0.97
C ALA A 141 -10.96 -12.25 -0.56
N ALA A 142 -10.98 -11.07 -1.18
CA ALA A 142 -10.77 -10.94 -2.62
C ALA A 142 -9.32 -11.30 -3.02
N PHE A 143 -8.33 -10.91 -2.22
CA PHE A 143 -6.93 -11.27 -2.45
C PHE A 143 -6.73 -12.79 -2.52
N TYR A 144 -7.18 -13.52 -1.49
CA TYR A 144 -7.04 -14.98 -1.48
C TYR A 144 -7.92 -15.68 -2.50
N ALA A 145 -9.07 -15.13 -2.88
CA ALA A 145 -9.88 -15.68 -3.97
C ALA A 145 -9.15 -15.63 -5.33
N VAL A 146 -8.22 -14.68 -5.54
CA VAL A 146 -7.40 -14.58 -6.75
C VAL A 146 -6.13 -15.43 -6.66
N VAL A 147 -5.53 -15.54 -5.48
CA VAL A 147 -4.27 -16.25 -5.25
C VAL A 147 -4.45 -17.77 -5.09
N ALA A 148 -5.57 -18.21 -4.51
CA ALA A 148 -5.82 -19.61 -4.18
C ALA A 148 -6.09 -20.51 -5.40
#